data_AF-A0A6I4VZB7-F1
#
_entry.id   AF-A0A6I4VZB7-F1
#
_cell.length_a   1.000
_cell.length_b   1.000
_cell.length_c   1.000
_cell.angle_alpha   90.00
_cell.angle_beta   90.00
_cell.angle_gamma   90.00
#
_symmetry.space_group_name_H-M   'P 1'
#
loop_
_entity.id
_entity.type
_entity.pdbx_description
1 polymer ?
#
loop_
_entity_poly.entity_id
_entity_poly.type
_entity_poly.pdbx_seq_one_letter_code
_entity_poly.pdbx_strand_id
1 'polypeptide(L)'
;MAHLILVYEVAKTILAWMDHHYPEVSIDKEAVLFEAVIHDIGKVMVNEEITKPGSIHERQGFELLLNHGIKEHLARFTLTHSQWTKSNTNIDDWMVSLADKIWKGKRVTDLEDLIVNHICRKTNKEKWEVFLNFDDLLQNISKDADRRLAFQTNYHY
;
A
#
# COMPACT_ATOMS: atom_id res chain seq x y z
N MET A 1 9.83 9.20 -9.70
CA MET A 1 9.89 9.58 -8.26
C MET A 1 8.51 10.00 -7.70
N ALA A 2 7.68 10.72 -8.47
CA ALA A 2 6.36 11.19 -8.00
C ALA A 2 5.43 10.08 -7.47
N HIS A 3 5.38 8.92 -8.12
CA HIS A 3 4.57 7.76 -7.69
C HIS A 3 4.83 7.38 -6.23
N LEU A 4 6.08 7.15 -5.86
CA LEU A 4 6.48 6.71 -4.51
C LEU A 4 6.10 7.74 -3.44
N ILE A 5 6.22 9.04 -3.75
CA ILE A 5 5.80 10.13 -2.86
C ILE A 5 4.29 10.08 -2.63
N LEU A 6 3.51 9.88 -3.70
CA LEU A 6 2.05 9.83 -3.61
C LEU A 6 1.57 8.62 -2.81
N VAL A 7 2.17 7.44 -3.02
CA VAL A 7 1.87 6.23 -2.25
C VAL A 7 2.22 6.44 -0.78
N TYR A 8 3.39 7.02 -0.48
CA TYR A 8 3.82 7.31 0.89
C TYR A 8 2.88 8.27 1.64
N GLU A 9 2.47 9.38 1.01
CA GLU A 9 1.58 10.35 1.66
C GLU A 9 0.17 9.77 1.90
N VAL A 10 -0.31 8.94 0.99
CA VAL A 10 -1.58 8.21 1.18
C VAL A 10 -1.44 7.15 2.27
N ALA A 11 -0.32 6.41 2.32
CA ALA A 11 -0.04 5.45 3.39
C ALA A 11 -0.02 6.14 4.77
N LYS A 12 0.64 7.30 4.91
CA LYS A 12 0.59 8.11 6.15
C LYS A 12 -0.84 8.46 6.56
N THR A 13 -1.67 8.86 5.60
CA THR A 13 -3.07 9.22 5.85
C THR A 13 -3.88 8.03 6.36
N ILE A 14 -3.71 6.86 5.71
CA ILE A 14 -4.36 5.61 6.12
C ILE A 14 -3.89 5.19 7.52
N LEU A 15 -2.59 5.22 7.79
CA LEU A 15 -2.03 4.84 9.10
C LEU A 15 -2.51 5.76 10.23
N ALA A 16 -2.52 7.07 10.01
CA ALA A 16 -3.05 8.02 10.99
C ALA A 16 -4.54 7.78 11.28
N TRP A 17 -5.32 7.43 10.24
CA TRP A 17 -6.72 7.07 10.42
C TRP A 17 -6.90 5.76 11.20
N MET A 18 -6.10 4.72 10.89
CA MET A 18 -6.09 3.44 11.61
C MET A 18 -5.76 3.63 13.09
N ASP A 19 -4.75 4.44 13.40
CA ASP A 19 -4.36 4.75 14.78
C ASP A 19 -5.48 5.42 15.57
N HIS A 20 -6.22 6.32 14.92
CA HIS A 20 -7.27 7.07 15.58
C HIS A 20 -8.53 6.21 15.80
N HIS A 21 -8.92 5.41 14.81
CA HIS A 21 -10.20 4.70 14.82
C HIS A 21 -10.10 3.26 15.35
N TYR A 22 -8.96 2.61 15.16
CA TYR A 22 -8.74 1.20 15.50
C TYR A 22 -7.34 0.96 16.11
N PRO A 23 -6.99 1.62 17.22
CA PRO A 23 -5.69 1.47 17.88
C PRO A 23 -5.38 0.03 18.34
N GLU A 24 -6.39 -0.85 18.40
CA GLU A 24 -6.25 -2.27 18.72
C GLU A 24 -5.68 -3.10 17.57
N VAL A 25 -5.67 -2.55 16.35
CA VAL A 25 -5.08 -3.20 15.17
C VAL A 25 -3.59 -2.87 15.12
N SER A 26 -2.77 -3.84 15.54
CA SER A 26 -1.31 -3.72 15.49
C SER A 26 -0.83 -3.64 14.03
N ILE A 27 -0.24 -2.50 13.67
CA ILE A 27 0.40 -2.26 12.37
C ILE A 27 1.83 -1.80 12.61
N ASP A 28 2.78 -2.40 11.90
CA ASP A 28 4.16 -1.90 11.86
C ASP A 28 4.24 -0.72 10.90
N LYS A 29 4.00 0.48 11.43
CA LYS A 29 3.96 1.72 10.64
C LYS A 29 5.27 2.02 9.95
N GLU A 30 6.40 1.71 10.60
CA GLU A 30 7.71 1.96 10.03
C GLU A 30 7.94 1.06 8.83
N ALA A 31 7.56 -0.23 8.93
CA ALA A 31 7.60 -1.14 7.79
C ALA A 31 6.67 -0.70 6.66
N VAL A 32 5.41 -0.33 6.94
CA VAL A 32 4.47 0.14 5.92
C VAL A 32 4.99 1.38 5.19
N LEU A 33 5.52 2.35 5.93
CA LEU A 33 6.05 3.59 5.35
C LEU A 33 7.34 3.37 4.57
N PHE A 34 8.23 2.50 5.05
CA PHE A 34 9.41 2.07 4.31
C PHE A 34 9.00 1.46 2.97
N GLU A 35 7.99 0.59 2.98
CA GLU A 35 7.56 -0.13 1.78
C GLU A 35 6.80 0.74 0.80
N ALA A 36 6.02 1.68 1.27
CA ALA A 36 5.37 2.68 0.41
C ALA A 36 6.39 3.40 -0.49
N VAL A 37 7.63 3.62 -0.02
CA VAL A 37 8.68 4.29 -0.80
C VAL A 37 9.60 3.35 -1.58
N ILE A 38 9.61 2.04 -1.29
CA ILE A 38 10.52 1.10 -1.97
C ILE A 38 9.85 -0.08 -2.68
N HIS A 39 8.52 -0.26 -2.61
CA HIS A 39 7.83 -1.42 -3.21
C HIS A 39 8.17 -1.64 -4.69
N ASP A 40 8.41 -0.55 -5.43
CA ASP A 40 8.72 -0.51 -6.85
C ASP A 40 10.24 -0.41 -7.14
N ILE A 41 11.12 -0.53 -6.14
CA ILE A 41 12.56 -0.29 -6.27
C ILE A 41 13.22 -1.16 -7.35
N GLY A 42 12.72 -2.37 -7.57
CA GLY A 42 13.26 -3.26 -8.61
C GLY A 42 13.10 -2.73 -10.03
N LYS A 43 12.27 -1.71 -10.28
CA LYS A 43 12.16 -1.06 -11.59
C LYS A 43 13.47 -0.37 -12.00
N VAL A 44 14.37 -0.07 -11.06
CA VAL A 44 15.73 0.40 -11.38
C VAL A 44 16.57 -0.67 -12.10
N MET A 45 16.20 -1.95 -11.96
CA MET A 45 16.84 -3.08 -12.62
C MET A 45 16.07 -3.57 -13.85
N VAL A 46 14.80 -3.15 -14.01
CA VAL A 46 13.88 -3.60 -15.08
C VAL A 46 13.25 -2.38 -15.76
N ASN A 47 14.04 -1.68 -16.56
CA ASN A 47 13.65 -0.39 -17.16
C ASN A 47 12.38 -0.50 -18.02
N GLU A 48 12.12 -1.65 -18.64
CA GLU A 48 10.92 -1.89 -19.44
C GLU A 48 9.64 -1.72 -18.61
N GLU A 49 9.68 -2.14 -17.34
CA GLU A 49 8.55 -2.09 -16.41
C GLU A 49 8.35 -0.70 -15.77
N ILE A 50 9.18 0.30 -16.13
CA ILE A 50 8.92 1.70 -15.81
C ILE A 50 7.69 2.21 -16.57
N THR A 51 7.51 1.76 -17.82
CA THR A 51 6.46 2.25 -18.71
C THR A 51 5.46 1.17 -19.12
N LYS A 52 5.84 -0.11 -19.03
CA LYS A 52 4.99 -1.25 -19.40
C LYS A 52 4.55 -2.01 -18.16
N PRO A 53 3.39 -2.68 -18.21
CA PRO A 53 3.00 -3.61 -17.15
C PRO A 53 4.00 -4.77 -17.07
N GLY A 54 4.22 -5.26 -15.86
CA GLY A 54 5.10 -6.39 -15.58
C GLY A 54 5.21 -6.65 -14.08
N SER A 55 5.97 -7.67 -13.71
CA SER A 55 6.15 -8.13 -12.32
C SER A 55 7.58 -8.61 -12.03
N ILE A 56 8.50 -8.48 -12.99
CA ILE A 56 9.91 -8.89 -12.82
C ILE A 56 10.57 -8.00 -11.77
N HIS A 57 10.20 -6.71 -11.70
CA HIS A 57 10.68 -5.76 -10.71
C HIS A 57 10.44 -6.22 -9.26
N GLU A 58 9.38 -6.99 -9.00
CA GLU A 58 9.07 -7.46 -7.64
C GLU A 58 10.21 -8.33 -7.09
N ARG A 59 10.64 -9.31 -7.89
CA ARG A 59 11.73 -10.23 -7.54
C ARG A 59 13.09 -9.55 -7.57
N GLN A 60 13.33 -8.69 -8.56
CA GLN A 60 14.58 -7.93 -8.67
C GLN A 60 14.73 -6.96 -7.48
N GLY A 61 13.64 -6.31 -7.04
CA GLY A 61 13.63 -5.45 -5.87
C GLY A 61 13.96 -6.21 -4.59
N PHE A 62 13.37 -7.40 -4.42
CA PHE A 62 13.65 -8.28 -3.28
C PHE A 62 15.14 -8.62 -3.20
N GLU A 63 15.72 -9.10 -4.30
CA GLU A 63 17.13 -9.48 -4.37
C GLU A 63 18.06 -8.28 -4.18
N LEU A 64 17.70 -7.12 -4.75
CA LEU A 64 18.44 -5.87 -4.58
C LEU A 64 18.52 -5.45 -3.10
N LEU A 65 17.40 -5.50 -2.37
CA LEU A 65 17.34 -5.11 -0.97
C LEU A 65 18.16 -6.05 -0.08
N LEU A 66 18.06 -7.36 -0.30
CA LEU A 66 18.86 -8.35 0.43
C LEU A 66 20.36 -8.14 0.19
N ASN A 67 20.77 -7.88 -1.05
CA ASN A 67 22.16 -7.61 -1.39
C ASN A 67 22.71 -6.34 -0.71
N HIS A 68 21.83 -5.41 -0.32
CA HIS A 68 22.18 -4.20 0.44
C HIS A 68 22.01 -4.37 1.96
N GLY A 69 21.78 -5.59 2.44
CA GLY A 69 21.69 -5.90 3.87
C GLY A 69 20.35 -5.54 4.52
N ILE A 70 19.32 -5.22 3.73
CA ILE A 70 17.96 -5.04 4.24
C ILE A 70 17.44 -6.40 4.70
N LYS A 71 16.81 -6.42 5.88
CA LYS A 71 16.27 -7.64 6.48
C LYS A 71 15.13 -8.19 5.62
N GLU A 72 15.05 -9.51 5.51
CA GLU A 72 14.05 -10.20 4.68
C GLU A 72 12.61 -9.81 5.01
N HIS A 73 12.28 -9.59 6.29
CA HIS A 73 10.93 -9.20 6.70
C HIS A 73 10.48 -7.83 6.16
N LEU A 74 11.42 -6.96 5.79
CA LEU A 74 11.17 -5.72 5.05
C LEU A 74 11.23 -6.02 3.55
N ALA A 75 12.34 -6.59 3.06
CA ALA A 75 12.50 -6.84 1.62
C ALA A 75 11.34 -7.61 0.96
N ARG A 76 10.69 -8.53 1.68
CA ARG A 76 9.55 -9.34 1.19
C ARG A 76 8.41 -8.52 0.59
N PHE A 77 8.23 -7.27 1.00
CA PHE A 77 7.08 -6.47 0.60
C PHE A 77 7.13 -6.04 -0.87
N THR A 78 8.31 -6.00 -1.50
CA THR A 78 8.41 -5.84 -2.96
C THR A 78 7.72 -6.99 -3.71
N LEU A 79 7.58 -8.17 -3.07
CA LEU A 79 6.90 -9.34 -3.63
C LEU A 79 5.39 -9.38 -3.34
N THR A 80 4.92 -8.70 -2.29
CA THR A 80 3.56 -8.89 -1.77
C THR A 80 2.63 -7.73 -2.11
N HIS A 81 3.15 -6.54 -2.43
CA HIS A 81 2.33 -5.34 -2.65
C HIS A 81 1.32 -5.49 -3.82
N SER A 82 1.63 -6.31 -4.83
CA SER A 82 0.74 -6.63 -5.95
C SER A 82 -0.07 -7.93 -5.74
N GLN A 83 0.25 -8.69 -4.68
CA GLN A 83 -0.23 -10.06 -4.43
C GLN A 83 -0.79 -10.21 -3.00
N TRP A 84 -1.65 -9.28 -2.59
CA TRP A 84 -2.24 -9.23 -1.26
C TRP A 84 -3.12 -10.45 -0.90
N THR A 85 -3.52 -11.28 -1.86
CA THR A 85 -4.32 -12.50 -1.64
C THR A 85 -3.51 -13.76 -1.33
N LYS A 86 -2.17 -13.70 -1.35
CA LYS A 86 -1.31 -14.83 -0.97
C LYS A 86 -1.40 -15.11 0.53
N SER A 87 -1.26 -16.38 0.92
CA SER A 87 -1.45 -16.87 2.29
C SER A 87 -0.48 -16.33 3.33
N ASN A 88 0.57 -15.62 2.92
CA ASN A 88 1.61 -15.08 3.78
C ASN A 88 1.53 -13.54 3.95
N THR A 89 0.51 -12.88 3.41
CA THR A 89 0.33 -11.43 3.59
C THR A 89 -0.45 -11.12 4.87
N ASN A 90 -0.19 -9.96 5.45
CA ASN A 90 -0.82 -9.49 6.67
C ASN A 90 -1.37 -8.06 6.51
N ILE A 91 -1.86 -7.47 7.60
CA ILE A 91 -2.42 -6.12 7.59
C ILE A 91 -1.41 -5.06 7.10
N ASP A 92 -0.12 -5.20 7.41
CA ASP A 92 0.93 -4.28 6.97
C ASP A 92 1.05 -4.33 5.44
N ASP A 93 1.08 -5.54 4.84
CA ASP A 93 1.10 -5.73 3.39
C ASP A 93 -0.12 -5.08 2.73
N TRP A 94 -1.29 -5.28 3.34
CA TRP A 94 -2.56 -4.74 2.81
C TRP A 94 -2.61 -3.22 2.86
N MET A 95 -1.99 -2.57 3.86
CA MET A 95 -1.91 -1.09 3.91
C MET A 95 -1.09 -0.54 2.75
N VAL A 96 0.03 -1.18 2.40
CA VAL A 96 0.86 -0.78 1.26
C VAL A 96 0.10 -0.99 -0.05
N SER A 97 -0.50 -2.17 -0.24
CA SER A 97 -1.34 -2.45 -1.41
C SER A 97 -2.49 -1.46 -1.54
N LEU A 98 -3.18 -1.13 -0.43
CA LEU A 98 -4.29 -0.19 -0.43
C LEU A 98 -3.81 1.19 -0.86
N ALA A 99 -2.72 1.68 -0.27
CA ALA A 99 -2.13 2.97 -0.63
C ALA A 99 -1.80 3.04 -2.12
N ASP A 100 -1.16 2.01 -2.70
CA ASP A 100 -0.82 1.91 -4.12
C ASP A 100 -2.03 1.92 -5.06
N LYS A 101 -3.21 1.47 -4.60
CA LYS A 101 -4.44 1.55 -5.41
C LYS A 101 -5.17 2.87 -5.20
N ILE A 102 -5.40 3.26 -3.95
CA ILE A 102 -6.31 4.36 -3.63
C ILE A 102 -5.72 5.74 -3.90
N TRP A 103 -4.39 5.90 -4.01
CA TRP A 103 -3.80 7.20 -4.34
C TRP A 103 -4.33 7.74 -5.69
N LYS A 104 -4.62 6.86 -6.65
CA LYS A 104 -5.25 7.20 -7.94
C LYS A 104 -6.77 6.97 -7.96
N GLY A 105 -7.39 6.85 -6.79
CA GLY A 105 -8.83 6.60 -6.64
C GLY A 105 -9.27 5.19 -7.05
N LYS A 106 -8.34 4.24 -7.24
CA LYS A 106 -8.71 2.87 -7.61
C LYS A 106 -9.18 2.11 -6.36
N ARG A 107 -10.46 1.76 -6.35
CA ARG A 107 -11.09 0.88 -5.35
C ARG A 107 -10.85 -0.59 -5.70
N VAL A 108 -10.67 -1.43 -4.69
CA VAL A 108 -10.45 -2.88 -4.84
C VAL A 108 -11.22 -3.60 -3.75
N THR A 109 -12.45 -3.99 -4.05
CA THR A 109 -13.40 -4.59 -3.09
C THR A 109 -12.79 -5.74 -2.29
N ASP A 110 -12.10 -6.68 -2.95
CA ASP A 110 -11.52 -7.84 -2.26
C ASP A 110 -10.46 -7.45 -1.21
N LEU A 111 -9.64 -6.44 -1.51
CA LEU A 111 -8.64 -5.92 -0.56
C LEU A 111 -9.31 -5.17 0.59
N GLU A 112 -10.32 -4.37 0.27
CA GLU A 112 -11.08 -3.60 1.24
C GLU A 112 -11.82 -4.54 2.22
N ASP A 113 -12.45 -5.60 1.70
CA ASP A 113 -13.10 -6.63 2.52
C ASP A 113 -12.11 -7.36 3.44
N LEU A 114 -10.89 -7.67 2.97
CA LEU A 114 -9.85 -8.28 3.81
C LEU A 114 -9.52 -7.40 5.02
N ILE A 115 -9.33 -6.10 4.79
CA ILE A 115 -9.00 -5.12 5.82
C ILE A 115 -10.18 -4.95 6.80
N VAL A 116 -11.39 -4.74 6.28
CA VAL A 116 -12.61 -4.61 7.11
C VAL A 116 -12.80 -5.84 7.99
N ASN A 117 -12.70 -7.04 7.42
CA ASN A 117 -12.87 -8.28 8.17
C ASN A 117 -11.78 -8.44 9.26
N HIS A 118 -10.55 -8.01 8.98
CA HIS A 118 -9.47 -8.04 9.98
C HIS A 118 -9.73 -7.08 11.14
N ILE A 119 -10.15 -5.85 10.85
CA ILE A 119 -10.52 -4.87 11.87
C ILE A 119 -11.65 -5.41 12.75
N CYS A 120 -12.71 -5.97 12.14
CA CYS A 120 -13.81 -6.57 12.89
C CYS A 120 -13.34 -7.67 13.85
N ARG A 121 -12.44 -8.56 13.39
CA ARG A 121 -11.89 -9.64 14.23
C ARG A 121 -11.05 -9.11 15.39
N LYS A 122 -10.36 -7.98 15.23
CA LYS A 122 -9.50 -7.39 16.26
C LYS A 122 -10.25 -6.53 17.28
N THR A 123 -11.33 -5.88 16.84
CA THR A 123 -12.08 -4.90 17.64
C THR A 123 -13.42 -5.42 18.15
N ASN A 124 -13.89 -6.56 17.63
CA ASN A 124 -15.25 -7.09 17.84
C ASN A 124 -16.37 -6.11 17.44
N LYS A 125 -16.07 -5.15 16.56
CA LYS A 125 -17.05 -4.22 15.98
C LYS A 125 -17.85 -4.88 14.87
N GLU A 126 -19.04 -4.35 14.64
CA GLU A 126 -19.93 -4.80 13.57
C GLU A 126 -19.38 -4.45 12.18
N LYS A 127 -19.51 -5.40 11.23
CA LYS A 127 -18.94 -5.25 9.88
C LYS A 127 -19.44 -4.00 9.16
N TRP A 128 -20.72 -3.67 9.31
CA TRP A 128 -21.32 -2.52 8.63
C TRP A 128 -20.77 -1.19 9.15
N GLU A 129 -20.48 -1.07 10.45
CA GLU A 129 -19.91 0.14 11.06
C GLU A 129 -18.47 0.35 10.55
N VAL A 130 -17.67 -0.72 10.57
CA VAL A 130 -16.29 -0.68 10.08
C VAL A 130 -16.25 -0.35 8.58
N PHE A 131 -17.13 -0.97 7.80
CA PHE A 131 -17.24 -0.71 6.36
C PHE A 131 -17.58 0.75 6.06
N LEU A 132 -18.58 1.33 6.72
CA LEU A 132 -18.98 2.74 6.48
C LEU A 132 -17.82 3.71 6.80
N ASN A 133 -17.21 3.55 7.97
CA ASN A 133 -16.07 4.40 8.37
C ASN A 133 -14.90 4.28 7.37
N PHE A 134 -14.62 3.07 6.92
CA PHE A 134 -13.54 2.81 5.97
C PHE A 134 -13.87 3.34 4.57
N ASP A 135 -15.11 3.17 4.10
CA ASP A 135 -15.56 3.73 2.83
C ASP A 135 -15.47 5.25 2.83
N ASP A 136 -15.86 5.92 3.93
CA ASP A 136 -15.72 7.37 4.08
C ASP A 136 -14.25 7.83 3.98
N LEU A 137 -13.31 7.10 4.60
CA LEU A 137 -11.88 7.35 4.42
C LEU A 137 -11.49 7.25 2.93
N LEU A 138 -11.84 6.15 2.27
CA LEU A 138 -11.43 5.90 0.89
C LEU A 138 -12.06 6.89 -0.08
N GLN A 139 -13.31 7.30 0.15
CA GLN A 139 -13.96 8.36 -0.61
C GLN A 139 -13.22 9.70 -0.42
N ASN A 140 -12.89 10.06 0.82
CA ASN A 140 -12.15 11.29 1.11
C ASN A 140 -10.77 11.31 0.46
N ILE A 141 -10.02 10.20 0.53
CA ILE A 141 -8.75 10.08 -0.19
C ILE A 141 -8.98 10.22 -1.69
N SER A 142 -10.01 9.58 -2.25
CA SER A 142 -10.26 9.56 -3.70
C SER A 142 -10.65 10.92 -4.29
N LYS A 143 -11.21 11.84 -3.49
CA LYS A 143 -11.53 13.21 -3.94
C LYS A 143 -10.31 13.96 -4.51
N ASP A 144 -9.11 13.67 -4.00
CA ASP A 144 -7.87 14.29 -4.46
C ASP A 144 -7.14 13.48 -5.56
N ALA A 145 -7.72 12.39 -6.06
CA ALA A 145 -7.06 11.50 -7.02
C ALA A 145 -6.67 12.22 -8.32
N ASP A 146 -7.56 13.03 -8.90
CA ASP A 146 -7.30 13.78 -10.13
C ASP A 146 -6.11 14.74 -9.97
N ARG A 147 -6.03 15.41 -8.81
CA ARG A 147 -4.91 16.29 -8.48
C ARG A 147 -3.58 15.51 -8.37
N ARG A 148 -3.60 14.33 -7.75
CA ARG A 148 -2.42 13.46 -7.62
C ARG A 148 -1.98 12.90 -8.98
N LEU A 149 -2.92 12.54 -9.86
CA LEU A 149 -2.64 12.10 -11.23
C LEU A 149 -2.02 13.23 -12.08
N ALA A 150 -2.54 14.45 -11.96
CA ALA A 150 -1.97 15.62 -12.61
C ALA A 150 -0.54 15.90 -12.10
N PHE A 151 -0.31 15.80 -10.79
CA PHE A 151 1.03 15.90 -10.21
C PHE A 151 1.97 14.83 -10.77
N GLN A 152 1.55 13.56 -10.79
CA GLN A 152 2.37 12.47 -11.35
C GLN A 152 2.76 12.75 -12.80
N THR A 153 1.80 13.16 -13.64
CA THR A 153 2.02 13.56 -15.05
C THR A 153 3.11 14.62 -15.19
N ASN A 154 3.09 15.62 -14.32
CA ASN A 154 4.03 16.75 -14.37
C ASN A 154 5.46 16.40 -13.88
N TYR A 155 5.62 15.32 -13.11
CA TYR A 155 6.88 14.92 -12.49
C TYR A 155 7.31 13.49 -12.90
N HIS A 156 7.02 13.13 -14.16
CA HIS A 156 7.39 11.85 -14.78
C HIS A 156 8.83 11.79 -15.33
N TYR A 157 9.71 12.72 -14.94
CA TYR A 157 11.12 12.76 -15.31
C TYR A 157 12.02 12.26 -14.18
#